data_AF-A0A6I4P5E2-F1
#
_entry.id   AF-A0A6I4P5E2-F1
#
_cell.length_a   1.000
_cell.length_b   1.000
_cell.length_c   1.000
_cell.angle_alpha   90.00
_cell.angle_beta   90.00
_cell.angle_gamma   90.00
#
_symmetry.space_group_name_H-M   'P 1'
#
loop_
_entity.id
_entity.type
_entity.pdbx_description
1 polymer ?
#
loop_
_entity_poly.entity_id
_entity_poly.type
_entity_poly.pdbx_seq_one_letter_code
_entity_poly.pdbx_strand_id
1 'polypeptide(L)'
;MSHSAPHVVASKLGLTNPAVAGLLALLLLADAALILLYWSLEVVGEPSNPSFDLQLDRGYGEFFQYVQSFWAAALLTWLAVRERVAVLGAWALVCVFFLTDDWFQLHEHAGFWFAGLVPSLGDVGHDLGEIVWFAAVGLVLVIAVWLTDRVAPLEWRSVSAVLIVLFGLLIFAGIVVDAVHETILDLPGFGVPLVTLEDGGEIVVMSFIVTFLFAVATTRHRPTVGGPLHRLVGTRPQDGRRPGKVAAG
;
A
#
# COMPACT_ATOMS: atom_id res chain seq x y z
N MET A 1 -30.10 -2.07 -14.73
CA MET A 1 -28.79 -2.11 -15.42
C MET A 1 -27.73 -2.43 -14.39
N SER A 2 -27.19 -3.64 -14.43
CA SER A 2 -26.16 -4.11 -13.50
C SER A 2 -24.82 -3.52 -13.95
N HIS A 3 -24.27 -2.56 -13.19
CA HIS A 3 -22.87 -2.19 -13.36
C HIS A 3 -22.04 -3.39 -12.91
N SER A 4 -21.33 -4.04 -13.84
CA SER A 4 -20.44 -5.13 -13.50
C SER A 4 -19.38 -4.64 -12.50
N ALA A 5 -19.18 -5.40 -11.42
CA ALA A 5 -18.19 -5.12 -10.37
C ALA A 5 -16.81 -4.62 -10.88
N PRO A 6 -16.21 -5.17 -11.96
CA PRO A 6 -14.94 -4.66 -12.49
C PRO A 6 -14.97 -3.18 -12.92
N HIS A 7 -16.09 -2.70 -13.47
CA HIS A 7 -16.22 -1.29 -13.87
C HIS A 7 -16.20 -0.36 -12.65
N VAL A 8 -16.76 -0.82 -11.52
CA VAL A 8 -16.78 -0.04 -10.27
C VAL A 8 -15.36 0.11 -9.71
N VAL A 9 -14.58 -0.97 -9.69
CA VAL A 9 -13.18 -0.92 -9.21
C VAL A 9 -12.32 -0.04 -10.11
N ALA A 10 -12.40 -0.24 -11.43
CA ALA A 10 -11.66 0.57 -12.41
C ALA A 10 -11.95 2.06 -12.26
N SER A 11 -13.22 2.44 -12.08
CA SER A 11 -13.59 3.84 -11.85
C SER A 11 -13.04 4.39 -10.54
N LYS A 12 -13.02 3.60 -9.44
CA LYS A 12 -12.46 4.03 -8.15
C LYS A 12 -10.95 4.24 -8.20
N LEU A 13 -10.24 3.50 -9.03
CA LEU A 13 -8.79 3.63 -9.23
C LEU A 13 -8.40 4.67 -10.29
N GLY A 14 -9.37 5.24 -11.02
CA GLY A 14 -9.10 6.22 -12.08
C GLY A 14 -8.65 5.60 -13.41
N LEU A 15 -8.83 4.29 -13.58
CA LEU A 15 -8.41 3.53 -14.77
C LEU A 15 -9.28 3.81 -16.02
N THR A 16 -10.29 4.67 -15.90
CA THR A 16 -11.04 5.16 -17.07
C THR A 16 -10.23 6.12 -17.93
N ASN A 17 -9.15 6.68 -17.38
CA ASN A 17 -8.19 7.46 -18.15
C ASN A 17 -7.14 6.53 -18.79
N PRO A 18 -6.92 6.61 -20.12
CA PRO A 18 -6.03 5.69 -20.83
C PRO A 18 -4.56 5.83 -20.42
N ALA A 19 -4.10 7.02 -20.00
CA ALA A 19 -2.72 7.19 -19.54
C ALA A 19 -2.50 6.52 -18.18
N VAL A 20 -3.50 6.60 -17.28
CA VAL A 20 -3.46 5.91 -15.98
C VAL A 20 -3.51 4.39 -16.19
N ALA A 21 -4.41 3.90 -17.05
CA ALA A 21 -4.49 2.48 -17.38
C ALA A 21 -3.20 1.97 -18.05
N GLY A 22 -2.60 2.78 -18.93
CA GLY A 22 -1.32 2.49 -19.56
C GLY A 22 -0.17 2.39 -18.54
N LEU A 23 -0.10 3.30 -17.57
CA LEU A 23 0.88 3.21 -16.47
C LEU A 23 0.70 1.92 -15.67
N LEU A 24 -0.53 1.58 -15.27
CA LEU A 24 -0.78 0.33 -14.54
C LEU A 24 -0.36 -0.88 -15.36
N ALA A 25 -0.70 -0.92 -16.65
CA ALA A 25 -0.33 -2.03 -17.52
C ALA A 25 1.20 -2.18 -17.62
N LEU A 26 1.95 -1.07 -17.73
CA LEU A 26 3.41 -1.10 -17.74
C LEU A 26 4.00 -1.61 -16.43
N LEU A 27 3.49 -1.15 -15.29
CA LEU A 27 3.94 -1.60 -13.98
C LEU A 27 3.62 -3.09 -13.75
N LEU A 28 2.39 -3.53 -14.05
CA LEU A 28 2.00 -4.95 -13.93
C LEU A 28 2.77 -5.87 -14.89
N LEU A 29 3.19 -5.37 -16.05
CA LEU A 29 4.08 -6.12 -16.95
C LEU A 29 5.49 -6.27 -16.37
N ALA A 30 5.99 -5.26 -15.64
CA ALA A 30 7.24 -5.37 -14.92
C ALA A 30 7.11 -6.34 -13.73
N ASP A 31 6.03 -6.25 -12.96
CA ASP A 31 5.73 -7.18 -11.86
C ASP A 31 5.69 -8.63 -12.38
N ALA A 32 4.94 -8.86 -13.46
CA ALA A 32 4.84 -10.17 -14.09
C ALA A 32 6.21 -10.66 -14.60
N ALA A 33 7.03 -9.78 -15.17
CA ALA A 33 8.37 -10.18 -15.62
C ALA A 33 9.26 -10.60 -14.45
N LEU A 34 9.27 -9.86 -13.34
CA LEU A 34 10.04 -10.20 -12.14
C LEU A 34 9.57 -11.52 -11.53
N ILE A 35 8.26 -11.71 -11.36
CA ILE A 35 7.67 -12.95 -10.86
C ILE A 35 8.01 -14.14 -11.76
N LEU A 36 7.90 -13.99 -13.09
CA LEU A 36 8.24 -15.07 -14.02
C LEU A 36 9.73 -15.41 -14.02
N LEU A 37 10.61 -14.41 -13.84
CA LEU A 37 12.04 -14.63 -13.73
C LEU A 37 12.40 -15.36 -12.43
N TYR A 38 11.75 -15.02 -11.31
CA TYR A 38 11.84 -15.76 -10.05
C TYR A 38 11.41 -17.22 -10.22
N TRP A 39 10.24 -17.47 -10.83
CA TRP A 39 9.79 -18.83 -11.11
C TRP A 39 10.78 -19.61 -11.99
N SER A 40 11.35 -18.95 -12.98
CA SER A 40 12.35 -19.56 -13.86
C SER A 40 13.64 -19.88 -13.09
N LEU A 41 14.09 -19.00 -12.19
CA LEU A 41 15.23 -19.24 -11.30
C LEU A 41 14.97 -20.47 -10.42
N GLU A 42 13.82 -20.53 -9.74
CA GLU A 42 13.50 -21.62 -8.80
C GLU A 42 13.26 -22.97 -9.48
N VAL A 43 12.63 -23.00 -10.65
CA VAL A 43 12.26 -24.24 -11.33
C VAL A 43 13.34 -24.73 -12.29
N VAL A 44 13.98 -23.81 -13.01
CA VAL A 44 14.93 -24.12 -14.11
C VAL A 44 16.36 -23.80 -13.71
N GLY A 45 16.60 -22.96 -12.71
CA GLY A 45 17.93 -22.46 -12.34
C GLY A 45 18.41 -21.30 -13.20
N GLU A 46 17.52 -20.68 -13.99
CA GLU A 46 17.87 -19.59 -14.91
C GLU A 46 16.85 -18.44 -14.83
N PRO A 47 17.27 -17.17 -14.83
CA PRO A 47 18.66 -16.71 -14.84
C PRO A 47 19.38 -17.06 -13.53
N SER A 48 20.60 -17.61 -13.61
CA SER A 48 21.37 -18.06 -12.43
C SER A 48 21.87 -16.95 -11.49
N ASN A 49 21.52 -15.68 -11.75
CA ASN A 49 21.87 -14.56 -10.87
C ASN A 49 20.87 -14.50 -9.68
N PRO A 50 21.34 -14.60 -8.43
CA PRO A 50 20.48 -14.51 -7.24
C PRO A 50 19.65 -13.23 -7.14
N SER A 51 20.04 -12.13 -7.81
CA SER A 51 19.25 -10.89 -7.81
C SER A 51 17.85 -11.02 -8.43
N PHE A 52 17.53 -12.15 -9.07
CA PHE A 52 16.17 -12.47 -9.53
C PHE A 52 15.33 -13.24 -8.50
N ASP A 53 15.92 -13.63 -7.38
CA ASP A 53 15.18 -14.11 -6.22
C ASP A 53 14.35 -12.95 -5.63
N LEU A 54 13.05 -13.18 -5.43
CA LEU A 54 12.15 -12.17 -4.87
C LEU A 54 12.42 -11.93 -3.39
N GLN A 55 12.90 -12.94 -2.67
CA GLN A 55 13.18 -12.88 -1.23
C GLN A 55 14.53 -12.23 -0.93
N LEU A 56 15.37 -12.02 -1.95
CA LEU A 56 16.70 -11.52 -1.74
C LEU A 56 16.66 -10.01 -1.45
N ASP A 57 17.12 -9.65 -0.26
CA ASP A 57 17.51 -8.29 0.09
C ASP A 57 18.37 -7.65 -1.00
N ARG A 58 17.90 -6.50 -1.45
CA ARG A 58 18.43 -5.63 -2.50
C ARG A 58 18.50 -6.33 -3.86
N GLY A 59 17.65 -7.33 -4.07
CA GLY A 59 17.35 -7.93 -5.35
C GLY A 59 16.60 -6.97 -6.29
N TYR A 60 16.33 -7.42 -7.51
CA TYR A 60 15.62 -6.61 -8.50
C TYR A 60 14.16 -6.37 -8.11
N GLY A 61 13.51 -7.32 -7.41
CA GLY A 61 12.17 -7.16 -6.87
C GLY A 61 12.10 -6.01 -5.87
N GLU A 62 12.93 -6.07 -4.83
CA GLU A 62 12.98 -5.04 -3.80
C GLU A 62 13.39 -3.67 -4.36
N PHE A 63 14.37 -3.62 -5.26
CA PHE A 63 14.77 -2.35 -5.88
C PHE A 63 13.63 -1.72 -6.71
N PHE A 64 12.83 -2.54 -7.38
CA PHE A 64 11.65 -2.07 -8.10
C PHE A 64 10.60 -1.50 -7.13
N GLN A 65 10.38 -2.18 -5.99
CA GLN A 65 9.55 -1.69 -4.89
C GLN A 65 10.05 -0.36 -4.34
N TYR A 66 11.36 -0.16 -4.18
CA TYR A 66 11.92 1.13 -3.77
C TYR A 66 11.55 2.27 -4.72
N VAL A 67 11.61 2.03 -6.03
CA VAL A 67 11.22 3.02 -7.05
C VAL A 67 9.74 3.36 -6.93
N GLN A 68 8.88 2.35 -6.73
CA GLN A 68 7.45 2.54 -6.55
C GLN A 68 7.14 3.33 -5.25
N SER A 69 7.76 2.96 -4.13
CA SER A 69 7.64 3.63 -2.84
C SER A 69 8.11 5.09 -2.91
N PHE A 70 9.22 5.34 -3.61
CA PHE A 70 9.70 6.69 -3.89
C PHE A 70 8.69 7.50 -4.71
N TRP A 71 8.13 6.93 -5.78
CA TRP A 71 7.11 7.63 -6.58
C TRP A 71 5.84 7.92 -5.77
N ALA A 72 5.39 6.97 -4.94
CA ALA A 72 4.24 7.17 -4.06
C ALA A 72 4.50 8.33 -3.07
N ALA A 73 5.65 8.33 -2.40
CA ALA A 73 6.07 9.39 -1.50
C ALA A 73 6.15 10.76 -2.20
N ALA A 74 6.76 10.82 -3.39
CA ALA A 74 6.90 12.04 -4.17
C ALA A 74 5.54 12.61 -4.62
N LEU A 75 4.65 11.75 -5.13
CA LEU A 75 3.30 12.14 -5.57
C LEU A 75 2.46 12.66 -4.40
N LEU A 76 2.49 11.98 -3.26
CA LEU A 76 1.77 12.40 -2.06
C LEU A 76 2.33 13.70 -1.47
N THR A 77 3.65 13.85 -1.42
CA THR A 77 4.29 15.09 -0.96
C THR A 77 3.92 16.25 -1.87
N TRP A 78 4.00 16.05 -3.20
CA TRP A 78 3.60 17.08 -4.17
C TRP A 78 2.13 17.48 -3.99
N LEU A 79 1.24 16.50 -3.89
CA LEU A 79 -0.19 16.72 -3.65
C LEU A 79 -0.45 17.45 -2.33
N ALA A 80 0.21 17.04 -1.24
CA ALA A 80 0.07 17.64 0.08
C ALA A 80 0.45 19.12 0.08
N VAL A 81 1.57 19.46 -0.57
CA VAL A 81 2.05 20.85 -0.70
C VAL A 81 1.14 21.68 -1.59
N ARG A 82 0.78 21.14 -2.76
CA ARG A 82 -0.04 21.83 -3.75
C ARG A 82 -1.46 22.12 -3.24
N GLU A 83 -2.10 21.13 -2.64
CA GLU A 83 -3.51 21.18 -2.24
C GLU A 83 -3.66 21.64 -0.78
N ARG A 84 -2.56 21.70 -0.01
CA ARG A 84 -2.52 22.08 1.41
C ARG A 84 -3.42 21.19 2.27
N VAL A 85 -3.37 19.89 2.02
CA VAL A 85 -4.20 18.89 2.68
C VAL A 85 -3.35 18.00 3.58
N ALA A 86 -3.53 18.12 4.89
CA ALA A 86 -2.71 17.43 5.89
C ALA A 86 -2.77 15.90 5.78
N VAL A 87 -3.92 15.32 5.42
CA VAL A 87 -4.04 13.84 5.30
C VAL A 87 -3.15 13.27 4.19
N LEU A 88 -2.91 14.02 3.12
CA LEU A 88 -1.96 13.61 2.08
C LEU A 88 -0.52 13.68 2.58
N GLY A 89 -0.22 14.65 3.45
CA GLY A 89 1.07 14.74 4.13
C GLY A 89 1.30 13.57 5.09
N ALA A 90 0.27 13.16 5.83
CA ALA A 90 0.35 11.97 6.69
C ALA A 90 0.61 10.70 5.87
N TRP A 91 -0.09 10.52 4.73
CA TRP A 91 0.19 9.42 3.81
C TRP A 91 1.58 9.51 3.18
N ALA A 92 2.09 10.72 2.88
CA ALA A 92 3.45 10.90 2.42
C ALA A 92 4.46 10.38 3.45
N LEU A 93 4.23 10.65 4.75
CA LEU A 93 5.07 10.12 5.84
C LEU A 93 5.01 8.59 5.90
N VAL A 94 3.85 7.96 5.63
CA VAL A 94 3.75 6.50 5.53
C VAL A 94 4.66 5.96 4.42
N CYS A 95 4.56 6.50 3.20
CA CYS A 95 5.40 6.06 2.08
C CYS A 95 6.89 6.35 2.29
N VAL A 96 7.23 7.50 2.90
CA VAL A 96 8.61 7.83 3.24
C VAL A 96 9.15 6.85 4.27
N PHE A 97 8.38 6.56 5.33
CA PHE A 97 8.79 5.59 6.33
C PHE A 97 9.04 4.23 5.70
N PHE A 98 8.09 3.70 4.93
CA PHE A 98 8.22 2.42 4.23
C PHE A 98 9.51 2.36 3.39
N LEU A 99 9.74 3.37 2.53
CA LEU A 99 10.98 3.45 1.74
C LEU A 99 12.25 3.50 2.60
N THR A 100 12.25 4.30 3.67
CA THR A 100 13.43 4.44 4.53
C THR A 100 13.68 3.22 5.39
N ASP A 101 12.60 2.54 5.81
CA ASP A 101 12.65 1.36 6.62
C ASP A 101 13.31 0.22 5.84
N ASP A 102 12.85 -0.07 4.62
CA ASP A 102 13.45 -1.10 3.77
C ASP A 102 14.89 -0.72 3.36
N TRP A 103 15.11 0.50 2.86
CA TRP A 103 16.43 0.92 2.35
C TRP A 103 17.53 0.83 3.41
N PHE A 104 17.22 1.25 4.64
CA PHE A 104 18.15 1.20 5.77
C PHE A 104 17.98 -0.04 6.64
N GLN A 105 17.06 -0.95 6.29
CA GLN A 105 16.72 -2.15 7.05
C GLN A 105 16.47 -1.82 8.53
N LEU A 106 15.66 -0.79 8.80
CA LEU A 106 15.47 -0.31 10.18
C LEU A 106 14.75 -1.35 11.05
N HIS A 107 13.82 -2.12 10.46
CA HIS A 107 13.15 -3.23 11.14
C HIS A 107 14.14 -4.32 11.55
N GLU A 108 15.05 -4.74 10.67
CA GLU A 108 16.12 -5.70 10.99
C GLU A 108 16.98 -5.23 12.18
N HIS A 109 17.44 -3.96 12.13
CA HIS A 109 18.24 -3.40 13.22
C HIS A 109 17.47 -3.37 14.54
N ALA A 110 16.17 -3.08 14.49
CA ALA A 110 15.30 -3.12 15.66
C ALA A 110 15.06 -4.56 16.16
N GLY A 111 14.92 -5.53 15.25
CA GLY A 111 14.83 -6.96 15.50
C GLY A 111 16.06 -7.45 16.28
N PHE A 112 17.25 -7.22 15.75
CA PHE A 112 18.51 -7.58 16.42
C PHE A 112 18.68 -6.89 17.79
N TRP A 113 18.34 -5.60 17.87
CA TRP A 113 18.41 -4.87 19.14
C TRP A 113 17.48 -5.48 20.19
N PHE A 114 16.24 -5.80 19.81
CA PHE A 114 15.26 -6.40 20.70
C PHE A 114 15.65 -7.81 21.12
N ALA A 115 16.12 -8.65 20.17
CA ALA A 115 16.62 -10.00 20.47
C ALA A 115 17.72 -9.99 21.54
N GLY A 116 18.60 -8.96 21.51
CA GLY A 116 19.62 -8.74 22.53
C GLY A 116 19.08 -8.45 23.94
N LEU A 117 17.84 -7.94 24.07
CA LEU A 117 17.17 -7.72 25.35
C LEU A 117 16.54 -9.01 25.90
N VAL A 118 16.19 -9.95 25.04
CA VAL A 118 15.49 -11.21 25.38
C VAL A 118 16.22 -12.44 24.81
N PRO A 119 17.52 -12.65 25.14
CA PRO A 119 18.33 -13.70 24.53
C PRO A 119 17.79 -15.13 24.76
N SER A 120 16.92 -15.31 25.76
CA SER A 120 16.25 -16.59 26.01
C SER A 120 15.27 -17.02 24.91
N LEU A 121 14.88 -16.12 24.01
CA LEU A 121 13.94 -16.41 22.92
C LEU A 121 14.63 -16.87 21.63
N GLY A 122 15.97 -16.80 21.54
CA GLY A 122 16.69 -17.18 20.33
C GLY A 122 16.23 -16.39 19.11
N ASP A 123 16.08 -17.07 17.98
CA ASP A 123 15.70 -16.46 16.70
C ASP A 123 14.31 -15.82 16.74
N VAL A 124 13.36 -16.40 17.49
CA VAL A 124 12.02 -15.81 17.71
C VAL A 124 12.09 -14.41 18.36
N GLY A 125 13.18 -14.12 19.09
CA GLY A 125 13.41 -12.78 19.63
C GLY A 125 13.59 -11.72 18.54
N HIS A 126 14.17 -12.09 17.40
CA HIS A 126 14.37 -11.19 16.26
C HIS A 126 13.03 -10.78 15.64
N ASP A 127 12.23 -11.76 15.21
CA ASP A 127 10.95 -11.56 14.53
C ASP A 127 9.95 -10.82 15.42
N LEU A 128 9.93 -11.13 16.72
CA LEU A 128 9.13 -10.37 17.69
C LEU A 128 9.58 -8.90 17.79
N GLY A 129 10.87 -8.64 17.65
CA GLY A 129 11.42 -7.29 17.63
C GLY A 129 10.95 -6.49 16.43
N GLU A 130 10.91 -7.11 15.26
CA GLU A 130 10.40 -6.51 14.02
C GLU A 130 8.90 -6.21 14.12
N ILE A 131 8.11 -7.17 14.60
CA ILE A 131 6.67 -6.97 14.84
C ILE A 131 6.45 -5.80 15.81
N VAL A 132 7.24 -5.71 16.89
CA VAL A 132 7.16 -4.61 17.86
C VAL A 132 7.54 -3.28 17.21
N TRP A 133 8.58 -3.26 16.37
CA TRP A 133 8.99 -2.07 15.61
C TRP A 133 7.88 -1.59 14.67
N PHE A 134 7.36 -2.47 13.81
CA PHE A 134 6.26 -2.16 12.90
C PHE A 134 5.00 -1.74 13.64
N ALA A 135 4.64 -2.41 14.73
CA ALA A 135 3.49 -2.03 15.55
C ALA A 135 3.65 -0.64 16.17
N ALA A 136 4.85 -0.32 16.69
CA ALA A 136 5.13 0.96 17.33
C ALA A 136 5.08 2.12 16.33
N VAL A 137 5.82 2.01 15.20
CA VAL A 137 5.85 3.07 14.19
C VAL A 137 4.51 3.14 13.44
N GLY A 138 3.95 1.99 13.08
CA GLY A 138 2.64 1.88 12.44
C GLY A 138 1.54 2.54 13.26
N LEU A 139 1.52 2.37 14.59
CA LEU A 139 0.55 3.05 15.45
C LEU A 139 0.67 4.58 15.38
N VAL A 140 1.90 5.11 15.41
CA VAL A 140 2.14 6.57 15.29
C VAL A 140 1.63 7.09 13.94
N LEU A 141 1.93 6.39 12.85
CA LEU A 141 1.50 6.77 11.51
C LEU A 141 -0.01 6.65 11.33
N VAL A 142 -0.64 5.59 11.85
CA VAL A 142 -2.10 5.42 11.85
C VAL A 142 -2.78 6.53 12.63
N ILE A 143 -2.26 6.92 13.80
CA ILE A 143 -2.79 8.07 14.56
C ILE A 143 -2.68 9.36 13.74
N ALA A 144 -1.55 9.60 13.05
CA ALA A 144 -1.37 10.77 12.22
C ALA A 144 -2.36 10.82 11.04
N VAL A 145 -2.53 9.70 10.31
CA VAL A 145 -3.51 9.57 9.23
C VAL A 145 -4.92 9.75 9.77
N TRP A 146 -5.26 9.11 10.89
CA TRP A 146 -6.58 9.22 11.51
C TRP A 146 -6.90 10.67 11.91
N LEU A 147 -6.02 11.34 12.66
CA LEU A 147 -6.23 12.72 13.10
C LEU A 147 -6.41 13.68 11.93
N THR A 148 -5.59 13.53 10.89
CA THR A 148 -5.66 14.40 9.70
C THR A 148 -6.85 14.09 8.80
N ASP A 149 -7.30 12.82 8.72
CA ASP A 149 -8.51 12.44 7.98
C ASP A 149 -9.77 13.05 8.59
N ARG A 150 -9.85 13.14 9.93
CA ARG A 150 -11.02 13.70 10.64
C ARG A 150 -11.32 15.14 10.26
N VAL A 151 -10.32 15.90 9.86
CA VAL A 151 -10.44 17.32 9.47
C VAL A 151 -10.33 17.53 7.95
N ALA A 152 -10.06 16.48 7.18
CA ALA A 152 -9.90 16.59 5.74
C ALA A 152 -11.25 16.82 5.02
N PRO A 153 -11.27 17.60 3.91
CA PRO A 153 -12.45 17.70 3.06
C PRO A 153 -12.88 16.34 2.52
N LEU A 154 -14.19 16.18 2.27
CA LEU A 154 -14.79 14.89 1.88
C LEU A 154 -14.11 14.23 0.68
N GLU A 155 -13.70 15.03 -0.31
CA GLU A 155 -12.99 14.56 -1.51
C GLU A 155 -11.65 13.87 -1.18
N TRP A 156 -10.94 14.33 -0.14
CA TRP A 156 -9.64 13.81 0.27
C TRP A 156 -9.76 12.64 1.24
N ARG A 157 -10.84 12.62 2.04
CA ARG A 157 -11.20 11.44 2.84
C ARG A 157 -11.51 10.24 1.96
N SER A 158 -12.11 10.46 0.79
CA SER A 158 -12.31 9.39 -0.20
C SER A 158 -11.00 8.85 -0.77
N VAL A 159 -10.00 9.72 -1.00
CA VAL A 159 -8.65 9.30 -1.41
C VAL A 159 -7.99 8.49 -0.31
N SER A 160 -8.02 9.00 0.93
CA SER A 160 -7.51 8.34 2.13
C SER A 160 -8.15 6.96 2.32
N ALA A 161 -9.47 6.82 2.14
CA ALA A 161 -10.15 5.53 2.26
C ALA A 161 -9.69 4.49 1.22
N VAL A 162 -9.36 4.90 0.00
CA VAL A 162 -8.77 3.99 -0.99
C VAL A 162 -7.36 3.60 -0.58
N LEU A 163 -6.55 4.55 -0.08
CA LEU A 163 -5.21 4.26 0.44
C LEU A 163 -5.25 3.30 1.64
N ILE A 164 -6.21 3.44 2.57
CA ILE A 164 -6.40 2.48 3.68
C ILE A 164 -6.58 1.06 3.14
N VAL A 165 -7.40 0.89 2.09
CA VAL A 165 -7.62 -0.43 1.49
C VAL A 165 -6.35 -0.95 0.83
N LEU A 166 -5.66 -0.12 0.03
CA LEU A 166 -4.45 -0.54 -0.68
C LEU A 166 -3.29 -0.86 0.28
N PHE A 167 -3.04 -0.02 1.28
CA PHE A 167 -2.05 -0.31 2.32
C PHE A 167 -2.46 -1.48 3.21
N GLY A 168 -3.76 -1.69 3.44
CA GLY A 168 -4.25 -2.88 4.12
C GLY A 168 -3.97 -4.16 3.33
N LEU A 169 -4.04 -4.11 1.99
CA LEU A 169 -3.64 -5.21 1.12
C LEU A 169 -2.11 -5.41 1.12
N LEU A 170 -1.33 -4.32 1.18
CA LEU A 170 0.13 -4.39 1.27
C LEU A 170 0.56 -5.06 2.58
N ILE A 171 0.04 -4.59 3.72
CA ILE A 171 0.30 -5.19 5.04
C ILE A 171 -0.16 -6.65 5.09
N PHE A 172 -1.28 -6.97 4.42
CA PHE A 172 -1.74 -8.36 4.32
C PHE A 172 -0.71 -9.24 3.59
N ALA A 173 -0.16 -8.77 2.46
CA ALA A 173 0.89 -9.49 1.76
C ALA A 173 2.15 -9.64 2.65
N GLY A 174 2.72 -8.54 3.13
CA GLY A 174 4.00 -8.56 3.84
C GLY A 174 4.02 -9.07 5.28
N ILE A 175 2.87 -9.20 5.95
CA ILE A 175 2.83 -9.69 7.33
C ILE A 175 2.03 -10.98 7.43
N VAL A 176 0.85 -11.03 6.80
CA VAL A 176 -0.04 -12.18 6.97
C VAL A 176 0.37 -13.33 6.07
N VAL A 177 0.76 -13.06 4.82
CA VAL A 177 1.26 -14.13 3.94
C VAL A 177 2.63 -14.59 4.40
N ASP A 178 3.51 -13.68 4.79
CA ASP A 178 4.81 -13.99 5.41
C ASP A 178 4.70 -14.92 6.63
N ALA A 179 3.90 -14.56 7.64
CA ALA A 179 3.71 -15.43 8.82
C ALA A 179 3.11 -16.81 8.47
N VAL A 180 2.29 -16.90 7.41
CA VAL A 180 1.77 -18.18 6.89
C VAL A 180 2.87 -18.94 6.15
N HIS A 181 3.71 -18.24 5.41
CA HIS A 181 4.83 -18.78 4.68
C HIS A 181 5.85 -19.41 5.64
N GLU A 182 6.27 -18.69 6.67
CA GLU A 182 7.15 -19.19 7.74
C GLU A 182 6.65 -20.48 8.40
N THR A 183 5.33 -20.58 8.61
CA THR A 183 4.72 -21.73 9.30
C THR A 183 4.46 -22.95 8.42
N ILE A 184 4.43 -22.79 7.09
CA ILE A 184 4.07 -23.83 6.12
C ILE A 184 5.26 -24.26 5.22
N LEU A 185 6.39 -23.56 5.31
CA LEU A 185 7.60 -23.72 4.48
C LEU A 185 8.12 -25.16 4.32
N ASP A 186 7.94 -26.01 5.33
CA ASP A 186 8.41 -27.40 5.30
C ASP A 186 7.61 -28.32 4.35
N LEU A 187 6.51 -27.85 3.75
CA LEU A 187 5.71 -28.63 2.81
C LEU A 187 6.26 -28.53 1.37
N PRO A 188 6.65 -29.65 0.73
CA PRO A 188 7.15 -29.65 -0.64
C PRO A 188 6.14 -29.03 -1.62
N GLY A 189 6.61 -28.07 -2.43
CA GLY A 189 5.82 -27.43 -3.47
C GLY A 189 5.03 -26.18 -3.05
N PHE A 190 5.12 -25.76 -1.79
CA PHE A 190 4.45 -24.55 -1.30
C PHE A 190 5.34 -23.30 -1.23
N GLY A 191 6.66 -23.43 -1.20
CA GLY A 191 7.59 -22.28 -1.13
C GLY A 191 7.40 -21.28 -2.27
N VAL A 192 7.66 -21.69 -3.52
CA VAL A 192 7.58 -20.78 -4.69
C VAL A 192 6.21 -20.07 -4.81
N PRO A 193 5.06 -20.76 -4.68
CA PRO A 193 3.76 -20.08 -4.71
C PRO A 193 3.51 -19.14 -3.52
N LEU A 194 3.99 -19.45 -2.32
CA LEU A 194 3.81 -18.60 -1.13
C LEU A 194 4.66 -17.33 -1.25
N VAL A 195 5.94 -17.45 -1.61
CA VAL A 195 6.83 -16.31 -1.93
C VAL A 195 6.22 -15.43 -3.02
N THR A 196 5.66 -16.04 -4.06
CA THR A 196 5.00 -15.27 -5.13
C THR A 196 3.76 -14.53 -4.63
N LEU A 197 3.03 -15.08 -3.66
CA LEU A 197 1.85 -14.44 -3.09
C LEU A 197 2.23 -13.32 -2.12
N GLU A 198 3.32 -13.51 -1.39
CA GLU A 198 3.92 -12.57 -0.45
C GLU A 198 4.59 -11.42 -1.20
N ASP A 199 5.86 -11.58 -1.59
CA ASP A 199 6.68 -10.57 -2.28
C ASP A 199 6.09 -10.13 -3.62
N GLY A 200 5.59 -11.10 -4.40
CA GLY A 200 4.91 -10.80 -5.66
C GLY A 200 3.58 -10.07 -5.45
N GLY A 201 2.92 -10.28 -4.31
CA GLY A 201 1.75 -9.53 -3.89
C GLY A 201 2.08 -8.08 -3.53
N GLU A 202 3.18 -7.86 -2.83
CA GLU A 202 3.64 -6.53 -2.43
C GLU A 202 3.90 -5.62 -3.63
N ILE A 203 4.73 -6.08 -4.58
CA ILE A 203 5.10 -5.30 -5.77
C ILE A 203 3.86 -4.93 -6.60
N VAL A 204 2.89 -5.86 -6.71
CA VAL A 204 1.63 -5.65 -7.43
C VAL A 204 0.77 -4.62 -6.71
N VAL A 205 0.61 -4.72 -5.39
CA VAL A 205 -0.16 -3.74 -4.61
C VAL A 205 0.50 -2.35 -4.70
N MET A 206 1.83 -2.28 -4.66
CA MET A 206 2.58 -1.04 -4.88
C MET A 206 2.34 -0.44 -6.27
N SER A 207 2.26 -1.26 -7.32
CA SER A 207 1.86 -0.84 -8.67
C SER A 207 0.48 -0.16 -8.68
N PHE A 208 -0.48 -0.70 -7.91
CA PHE A 208 -1.81 -0.09 -7.75
C PHE A 208 -1.77 1.22 -6.96
N ILE A 209 -0.98 1.31 -5.88
CA ILE A 209 -0.82 2.53 -5.07
C ILE A 209 -0.26 3.66 -5.94
N VAL A 210 0.86 3.41 -6.63
CA VAL A 210 1.50 4.38 -7.53
C VAL A 210 0.54 4.85 -8.61
N THR A 211 -0.14 3.91 -9.28
CA THR A 211 -1.11 4.22 -10.32
C THR A 211 -2.26 5.09 -9.79
N PHE A 212 -2.82 4.72 -8.64
CA PHE A 212 -3.91 5.47 -8.03
C PHE A 212 -3.48 6.90 -7.68
N LEU A 213 -2.32 7.06 -7.06
CA LEU A 213 -1.76 8.37 -6.73
C LEU A 213 -1.48 9.19 -7.99
N PHE A 214 -0.95 8.57 -9.04
CA PHE A 214 -0.76 9.22 -10.33
C PHE A 214 -2.09 9.74 -10.91
N ALA A 215 -3.16 8.94 -10.84
CA ALA A 215 -4.50 9.36 -11.26
C ALA A 215 -5.00 10.57 -10.46
N VAL A 216 -4.89 10.52 -9.12
CA VAL A 216 -5.28 11.61 -8.21
C VAL A 216 -4.52 12.90 -8.56
N ALA A 217 -3.23 12.77 -8.88
CA ALA A 217 -2.33 13.89 -9.08
C ALA A 217 -2.44 14.54 -10.48
N THR A 218 -2.69 13.74 -11.52
CA THR A 218 -2.66 14.21 -12.92
C THR A 218 -4.03 14.43 -13.55
N THR A 219 -5.07 13.72 -13.10
CA THR A 219 -6.40 13.73 -13.75
C THR A 219 -7.48 14.38 -12.90
N ARG A 220 -7.12 14.92 -11.72
CA ARG A 220 -8.06 15.38 -10.68
C ARG A 220 -9.00 14.27 -10.19
N HIS A 221 -8.60 13.02 -10.32
CA HIS A 221 -9.39 11.88 -9.89
C HIS A 221 -9.65 11.94 -8.39
N ARG A 222 -10.92 11.91 -7.98
CA ARG A 222 -11.34 11.80 -6.58
C ARG A 222 -12.44 10.74 -6.54
N PRO A 223 -12.18 9.55 -5.95
CA PRO A 223 -13.17 8.48 -5.95
C PRO A 223 -14.41 8.90 -5.17
N THR A 224 -15.59 8.46 -5.61
CA THR A 224 -16.80 8.56 -4.80
C THR A 224 -16.85 7.34 -3.87
N VAL A 225 -16.64 7.56 -2.58
CA VAL A 225 -16.82 6.51 -1.57
C VAL A 225 -18.26 6.59 -1.05
N GLY A 226 -19.18 5.92 -1.75
CA GLY A 226 -20.52 5.65 -1.22
C GLY A 226 -20.49 4.39 -0.34
N GLY A 227 -20.92 4.49 0.93
CA GLY A 227 -21.05 3.31 1.80
C GLY A 227 -20.99 3.56 3.32
N PRO A 228 -21.16 2.49 4.14
CA PRO A 228 -21.26 2.56 5.61
C PRO A 228 -20.06 3.20 6.32
N LEU A 229 -18.88 3.23 5.70
CA LEU A 229 -17.71 3.97 6.22
C LEU A 229 -18.01 5.46 6.42
N HIS A 230 -18.88 6.06 5.60
CA HIS A 230 -19.34 7.44 5.81
C HIS A 230 -20.25 7.59 7.05
N ARG A 231 -20.94 6.51 7.47
CA ARG A 231 -21.77 6.48 8.69
C ARG A 231 -20.94 6.30 9.97
N LEU A 232 -19.83 5.58 9.90
CA LEU A 232 -18.88 5.44 11.02
C LEU A 232 -18.15 6.75 11.35
N VAL A 233 -17.94 7.62 10.36
CA VAL A 233 -17.17 8.87 10.56
C VAL A 233 -18.05 10.08 10.95
N GLY A 234 -19.34 9.87 11.22
CA GLY A 234 -20.17 10.82 11.95
C GLY A 234 -20.48 12.14 11.23
N THR A 235 -20.40 12.17 9.89
CA THR A 235 -20.86 13.34 9.13
C THR A 235 -22.38 13.29 9.03
N ARG A 236 -23.05 14.11 9.85
CA ARG A 236 -24.47 14.44 9.64
C ARG A 236 -24.66 14.92 8.20
N PRO A 237 -25.70 14.46 7.48
CA PRO A 237 -26.10 15.09 6.24
C PRO A 237 -26.30 16.59 6.52
N GLN A 238 -25.70 17.46 5.70
CA GLN A 238 -26.14 18.85 5.65
C GLN A 238 -27.54 18.83 5.05
N ASP A 239 -28.53 18.77 5.93
CA ASP A 239 -29.93 18.73 5.55
C ASP A 239 -30.38 20.12 5.07
N GLY A 240 -30.95 20.12 3.87
CA GLY A 240 -31.85 21.10 3.28
C GLY A 240 -31.71 22.59 3.62
N ARG A 241 -31.04 23.36 2.74
CA ARG A 241 -31.57 24.71 2.43
C ARG A 241 -32.90 24.54 1.71
N ARG A 242 -34.00 24.66 2.46
CA ARG A 242 -35.33 24.86 1.90
C ARG A 242 -35.31 26.13 1.03
N PRO A 243 -35.80 26.10 -0.22
CA PRO A 243 -36.04 27.32 -0.96
C PRO A 243 -37.11 28.14 -0.24
N GLY A 244 -36.80 29.40 0.04
CA GLY A 244 -37.71 30.34 0.69
C GLY A 244 -39.02 30.45 -0.10
N LYS A 245 -40.14 30.24 0.58
CA LYS A 245 -41.44 30.67 0.09
C LYS A 245 -41.41 32.19 -0.03
N VAL A 246 -41.49 32.68 -1.26
CA VAL A 246 -41.87 34.07 -1.55
C VAL A 246 -43.30 34.24 -1.07
N ALA A 247 -43.50 35.06 -0.04
CA ALA A 247 -44.83 35.49 0.38
C ALA A 247 -45.33 36.53 -0.62
N ALA A 248 -46.47 36.24 -1.24
CA ALA A 248 -47.30 37.26 -1.88
C ALA A 248 -48.01 38.06 -0.78
N GLY A 249 -47.91 39.39 -0.88
CA GLY A 249 -48.56 40.38 -0.05
C GLY A 249 -48.36 41.75 -0.66
#